data_AF-A0A917UP56-F1
#
_entry.id   AF-A0A917UP56-F1
#
_cell.length_a   1.000
_cell.length_b   1.000
_cell.length_c   1.000
_cell.angle_alpha   90.00
_cell.angle_beta   90.00
_cell.angle_gamma   90.00
#
_symmetry.space_group_name_H-M   'P 1'
#
loop_
_entity.id
_entity.type
_entity.pdbx_description
1 polymer ?
#
loop_
_entity_poly.entity_id
_entity_poly.type
_entity_poly.pdbx_seq_one_letter_code
_entity_poly.pdbx_strand_id
1 'polypeptide(L)'
;MQRTPEADTDRASNPWRQSLRDRTASGDRARSAGQRDSVVVHPDDFLPCLAPVTCGDNWTGCCGSPGAHGPNLACACGSRLATWAADCLGPNELRLDPVRVYAWHQGEAAEDALDGEERS
;
A
#
# COMPACT_ATOMS: atom_id res chain seq x y z
N MET A 1 -1.85 -42.39 15.86
CA MET A 1 -2.78 -41.30 16.21
C MET A 1 -2.84 -40.35 15.03
N GLN A 2 -3.89 -40.43 14.23
CA GLN A 2 -4.10 -39.59 13.04
C GLN A 2 -5.00 -38.42 13.44
N ARG A 3 -4.59 -37.17 13.20
CA ARG A 3 -5.43 -35.98 13.39
C ARG A 3 -6.30 -35.82 12.14
N THR A 4 -7.61 -35.71 12.34
CA THR A 4 -8.60 -35.35 11.31
C THR A 4 -8.46 -33.88 10.91
N PRO A 5 -8.74 -33.51 9.66
CA PRO A 5 -8.82 -32.10 9.26
C PRO A 5 -10.12 -31.53 9.83
N GLU A 6 -10.03 -30.64 10.81
CA GLU A 6 -11.17 -29.85 11.24
C GLU A 6 -11.53 -28.88 10.10
N ALA A 7 -12.77 -28.98 9.63
CA ALA A 7 -13.31 -28.08 8.64
C ALA A 7 -13.26 -26.63 9.18
N ASP A 8 -12.56 -25.76 8.48
CA ASP A 8 -12.46 -24.31 8.72
C ASP A 8 -13.81 -23.64 8.43
N THR A 9 -14.77 -23.82 9.35
CA THR A 9 -16.09 -23.16 9.31
C THR A 9 -16.05 -21.70 9.77
N ASP A 10 -14.89 -21.16 10.16
CA ASP A 10 -14.78 -19.79 10.69
C ASP A 10 -14.52 -18.74 9.59
N ARG A 11 -14.14 -19.17 8.38
CA ARG A 11 -13.87 -18.26 7.25
C ARG A 11 -15.12 -17.49 6.75
N ALA A 12 -16.33 -17.97 7.05
CA ALA A 12 -17.59 -17.40 6.56
C ALA A 12 -18.30 -16.44 7.54
N SER A 13 -18.00 -16.51 8.84
CA SER A 13 -18.76 -15.82 9.90
C SER A 13 -17.99 -14.72 10.61
N ASN A 14 -17.02 -14.08 9.93
CA ASN A 14 -16.40 -12.89 10.49
C ASN A 14 -17.37 -11.69 10.37
N PRO A 15 -17.95 -11.20 11.48
CA PRO A 15 -18.97 -10.14 11.46
C PRO A 15 -18.44 -8.83 10.86
N TRP A 16 -17.12 -8.60 10.93
CA TRP A 16 -16.48 -7.45 10.30
C TRP A 16 -16.51 -7.52 8.77
N ARG A 17 -16.46 -8.72 8.18
CA ARG A 17 -16.58 -8.91 6.71
C ARG A 17 -18.01 -8.77 6.21
N GLN A 18 -19.02 -9.13 7.01
CA GLN A 18 -20.42 -8.83 6.68
C GLN A 18 -20.68 -7.32 6.77
N SER A 19 -20.27 -6.68 7.87
CA SER A 19 -20.42 -5.23 8.04
C SER A 19 -19.72 -4.39 6.95
N LEU A 20 -18.53 -4.81 6.51
CA LEU A 20 -17.86 -4.19 5.34
C LEU A 20 -18.70 -4.32 4.06
N ARG A 21 -19.31 -5.48 3.81
CA ARG A 21 -20.15 -5.74 2.63
C ARG A 21 -21.47 -4.95 2.68
N ASP A 22 -22.13 -4.90 3.82
CA ASP A 22 -23.41 -4.18 3.99
C ASP A 22 -23.24 -2.67 3.77
N ARG A 23 -22.10 -2.11 4.21
CA ARG A 23 -21.75 -0.70 3.95
C ARG A 23 -21.48 -0.43 2.47
N THR A 24 -20.83 -1.35 1.75
CA THR A 24 -20.65 -1.20 0.29
C THR A 24 -21.97 -1.36 -0.48
N ALA A 25 -22.93 -2.14 0.04
CA ALA A 25 -24.21 -2.41 -0.60
C ALA A 25 -25.24 -1.29 -0.45
N SER A 26 -25.15 -0.48 0.63
CA SER A 26 -26.11 0.62 0.89
C SER A 26 -25.96 1.83 -0.04
N GLY A 27 -25.01 1.83 -0.97
CA GLY A 27 -24.77 2.95 -1.89
C GLY A 27 -24.03 4.15 -1.28
N ASP A 28 -23.79 4.13 0.04
CA ASP A 28 -22.90 5.07 0.72
C ASP A 28 -21.46 4.83 0.29
N ARG A 29 -20.92 5.78 -0.47
CA ARG A 29 -19.51 5.74 -0.90
C ARG A 29 -18.63 5.96 0.32
N ALA A 30 -18.02 4.90 0.82
CA ALA A 30 -16.98 5.00 1.83
C ALA A 30 -15.87 5.93 1.33
N ARG A 31 -15.59 6.99 2.10
CA ARG A 31 -14.41 7.84 1.88
C ARG A 31 -13.33 7.43 2.87
N SER A 32 -12.10 7.26 2.38
CA SER A 32 -10.95 7.06 3.25
C SER A 32 -10.84 8.21 4.25
N ALA A 33 -10.56 7.93 5.53
CA ALA A 33 -10.34 8.99 6.52
C ALA A 33 -8.90 9.53 6.52
N GLY A 34 -8.00 8.90 5.77
CA GLY A 34 -6.56 9.25 5.73
C GLY A 34 -6.24 10.56 5.02
N GLN A 35 -4.95 10.91 4.98
CA GLN A 35 -4.47 12.10 4.29
C GLN A 35 -4.92 12.10 2.81
N ARG A 36 -5.30 13.28 2.32
CA ARG A 36 -5.74 13.48 0.94
C ARG A 36 -4.54 13.69 0.03
N ASP A 37 -4.76 13.49 -1.26
CA ASP A 37 -3.76 13.71 -2.30
C ASP A 37 -2.48 12.90 -2.03
N SER A 38 -2.63 11.64 -1.60
CA SER A 38 -1.49 10.75 -1.38
C SER A 38 -1.75 9.39 -1.98
N VAL A 39 -0.75 8.82 -2.63
CA VAL A 39 -0.79 7.42 -3.09
C VAL A 39 -0.12 6.57 -2.03
N VAL A 40 -0.89 5.69 -1.39
CA VAL A 40 -0.40 4.75 -0.39
C VAL A 40 -0.08 3.43 -1.08
N VAL A 41 1.12 2.91 -0.86
CA VAL A 41 1.61 1.64 -1.40
C VAL A 41 2.18 0.79 -0.28
N HIS A 42 2.32 -0.51 -0.52
CA HIS A 42 3.02 -1.37 0.41
C HIS A 42 4.51 -0.98 0.46
N PRO A 43 5.14 -0.88 1.63
CA PRO A 43 6.55 -0.49 1.71
C PRO A 43 7.49 -1.37 0.88
N ASP A 44 7.26 -2.69 0.88
CA ASP A 44 8.12 -3.66 0.18
C ASP A 44 8.20 -3.43 -1.33
N ASP A 45 7.20 -2.77 -1.93
CA ASP A 45 7.18 -2.50 -3.37
C ASP A 45 8.19 -1.41 -3.77
N PHE A 46 8.57 -0.51 -2.84
CA PHE A 46 9.38 0.68 -3.14
C PHE A 46 10.62 0.85 -2.26
N LEU A 47 10.69 0.24 -1.07
CA LEU A 47 11.87 0.28 -0.22
C LEU A 47 13.16 -0.24 -0.90
N PRO A 48 13.14 -1.24 -1.79
CA PRO A 48 14.34 -1.66 -2.52
C PRO A 48 14.93 -0.58 -3.44
N CYS A 49 14.12 0.41 -3.85
CA CYS A 49 14.47 1.42 -4.84
C CYS A 49 14.65 2.83 -4.24
N LEU A 50 14.39 2.99 -2.93
CA LEU A 50 14.43 4.27 -2.23
C LEU A 50 15.41 4.22 -1.05
N ALA A 51 16.13 5.31 -0.84
CA ALA A 51 17.08 5.46 0.24
C ALA A 51 16.55 6.38 1.35
N PRO A 52 16.78 6.06 2.63
CA PRO A 52 16.54 6.97 3.74
C PRO A 52 17.27 8.31 3.58
N VAL A 53 16.54 9.40 3.78
CA VAL A 53 17.12 10.74 3.95
C VAL A 53 17.64 10.83 5.37
N THR A 54 18.97 10.86 5.54
CA THR A 54 19.62 10.82 6.86
C THR A 54 19.73 12.19 7.55
N CYS A 55 19.22 13.25 6.94
CA CYS A 55 19.23 14.60 7.52
C CYS A 55 17.86 15.05 8.04
N GLY A 56 17.88 15.71 9.20
CA GLY A 56 16.70 16.31 9.85
C GLY A 56 15.91 15.35 10.76
N ASP A 57 14.77 15.83 11.25
CA ASP A 57 13.93 15.15 12.25
C ASP A 57 13.03 14.04 11.66
N ASN A 58 13.36 13.56 10.47
CA ASN A 58 12.54 12.64 9.69
C ASN A 58 12.53 11.20 10.24
N TRP A 59 13.31 10.91 11.29
CA TRP A 59 13.53 9.57 11.86
C TRP A 59 13.40 9.54 13.40
N THR A 60 12.63 10.44 13.99
CA THR A 60 12.54 10.66 15.46
C THR A 60 11.76 9.62 16.28
N GLY A 61 11.34 8.49 15.72
CA GLY A 61 10.54 7.50 16.44
C GLY A 61 11.35 6.32 17.01
N CYS A 62 10.76 5.62 17.98
CA CYS A 62 11.43 4.55 18.74
C CYS A 62 11.85 3.33 17.88
N CYS A 63 11.11 3.03 16.82
CA CYS A 63 11.37 1.90 15.92
C CYS A 63 11.55 2.29 14.46
N GLY A 64 11.45 3.58 14.15
CA GLY A 64 11.29 4.07 12.79
C GLY A 64 10.62 5.45 12.78
N SER A 65 10.44 6.02 11.60
CA SER A 65 9.81 7.33 11.47
C SER A 65 8.30 7.27 11.75
N PRO A 66 7.71 8.23 12.49
CA PRO A 66 6.26 8.36 12.56
C PRO A 66 5.65 8.89 11.25
N GLY A 67 6.48 9.27 10.26
CA GLY A 67 6.02 9.82 8.98
C GLY A 67 5.37 11.21 9.09
N ALA A 68 5.58 11.93 10.19
CA ALA A 68 4.96 13.24 10.47
C ALA A 68 5.78 14.44 9.97
N HIS A 69 7.06 14.25 9.63
CA HIS A 69 8.00 15.33 9.31
C HIS A 69 8.22 15.54 7.80
N GLY A 70 7.37 14.93 6.97
CA GLY A 70 7.44 14.99 5.52
C GLY A 70 8.32 13.88 4.90
N PRO A 71 8.72 14.03 3.63
CA PRO A 71 9.43 12.99 2.89
C PRO A 71 10.77 12.60 3.53
N ASN A 72 10.86 11.33 3.91
CA ASN A 72 12.00 10.70 4.57
C ASN A 72 12.70 9.65 3.69
N LEU A 73 12.18 9.41 2.48
CA LEU A 73 12.76 8.54 1.47
C LEU A 73 13.03 9.31 0.17
N ALA A 74 14.18 9.04 -0.45
CA ALA A 74 14.65 9.67 -1.67
C ALA A 74 15.08 8.66 -2.73
N CYS A 75 14.98 9.07 -4.00
CA CYS A 75 15.63 8.38 -5.10
C CYS A 75 17.16 8.56 -5.01
N ALA A 76 17.91 7.68 -5.67
CA ALA A 76 19.36 7.81 -5.83
C ALA A 76 19.82 9.16 -6.41
N CYS A 77 18.95 9.85 -7.18
CA CYS A 77 19.22 11.20 -7.67
C CYS A 77 19.11 12.31 -6.60
N GLY A 78 18.73 11.96 -5.37
CA GLY A 78 18.54 12.89 -4.24
C GLY A 78 17.14 13.50 -4.14
N SER A 79 16.27 13.27 -5.12
CA SER A 79 14.87 13.74 -5.06
C SER A 79 14.12 12.99 -3.97
N ARG A 80 13.50 13.72 -3.02
CA ARG A 80 12.65 13.11 -2.00
C ARG A 80 11.31 12.74 -2.62
N LEU A 81 10.93 11.47 -2.55
CA LEU A 81 9.77 10.94 -3.28
C LEU A 81 8.69 10.35 -2.38
N ALA A 82 9.02 10.01 -1.13
CA ALA A 82 8.06 9.33 -0.27
C ALA A 82 8.27 9.62 1.22
N THR A 83 7.20 9.40 1.97
CA THR A 83 7.17 9.35 3.41
C THR A 83 6.80 7.93 3.85
N TRP A 84 7.69 7.26 4.57
CA TRP A 84 7.42 5.98 5.19
C TRP A 84 7.16 6.16 6.68
N ALA A 85 5.96 5.82 7.12
CA ALA A 85 5.62 5.67 8.52
C ALA A 85 5.92 4.22 8.93
N ALA A 86 6.74 4.05 9.96
CA ALA A 86 7.26 2.77 10.43
C ALA A 86 7.46 2.77 11.95
N ASP A 87 6.75 3.63 12.67
CA ASP A 87 6.78 3.59 14.12
C ASP A 87 6.03 2.34 14.63
N CYS A 88 6.46 1.77 15.76
CA CYS A 88 5.89 0.53 16.30
C CYS A 88 4.43 0.66 16.78
N LEU A 89 3.89 1.87 16.92
CA LEU A 89 2.57 2.15 17.49
C LEU A 89 1.57 2.69 16.45
N GLY A 90 2.02 2.88 15.22
CA GLY A 90 1.30 3.53 14.14
C GLY A 90 1.21 2.67 12.88
N PRO A 91 0.71 3.26 11.79
CA PRO A 91 0.64 2.55 10.52
C PRO A 91 2.03 2.25 9.98
N ASN A 92 2.20 1.06 9.41
CA ASN A 92 3.33 0.75 8.56
C ASN A 92 2.93 0.99 7.09
N GLU A 93 3.09 2.21 6.61
CA GLU A 93 2.66 2.61 5.28
C GLU A 93 3.66 3.54 4.58
N LEU A 94 3.81 3.35 3.27
CA LEU A 94 4.61 4.22 2.42
C LEU A 94 3.69 5.09 1.57
N ARG A 95 3.84 6.41 1.71
CA ARG A 95 3.09 7.42 0.97
C ARG A 95 4.00 8.09 -0.05
N LEU A 96 3.65 7.98 -1.33
CA LEU A 96 4.35 8.67 -2.42
C LEU A 96 3.92 10.14 -2.47
N ASP A 97 4.87 11.02 -2.78
CA ASP A 97 4.62 12.44 -3.00
C ASP A 97 3.83 12.63 -4.32
N PRO A 98 2.58 13.14 -4.25
CA PRO A 98 1.68 13.23 -5.42
C PRO A 98 2.14 14.23 -6.48
N VAL A 99 3.04 15.17 -6.13
CA VAL A 99 3.57 16.18 -7.06
C VAL A 99 4.77 15.61 -7.82
N ARG A 100 5.50 14.69 -7.21
CA ARG A 100 6.75 14.14 -7.75
C ARG A 100 6.59 12.76 -8.37
N VAL A 101 5.56 12.02 -7.98
CA VAL A 101 5.29 10.68 -8.45
C VAL A 101 3.90 10.63 -9.06
N TYR A 102 3.83 10.19 -10.30
CA TYR A 102 2.57 9.96 -11.02
C TYR A 102 2.59 8.58 -11.66
N ALA A 103 1.43 7.96 -11.76
CA ALA A 103 1.28 6.73 -12.51
C ALA A 103 1.43 7.05 -14.00
N TRP A 104 2.26 6.27 -14.69
CA TRP A 104 2.39 6.35 -16.14
C TRP A 104 1.88 5.04 -16.75
N HIS A 105 0.88 5.13 -17.62
CA HIS A 105 0.43 3.99 -18.39
C HIS A 105 1.30 3.87 -19.64
N GLN A 106 2.06 2.79 -19.79
CA GLN A 106 2.66 2.45 -21.08
C GLN A 106 1.53 1.85 -21.93
N GLY A 107 1.10 2.57 -22.97
CA GLY A 107 0.02 2.13 -23.85
C GLY A 107 0.20 0.68 -24.33
N GLU A 108 -0.87 -0.10 -24.20
CA GLU A 108 -1.20 -1.35 -24.92
C GLU A 108 -0.03 -2.06 -25.63
N ALA A 109 0.71 -2.86 -24.87
CA ALA A 109 1.60 -3.90 -25.43
C ALA A 109 1.48 -5.24 -24.67
N ALA A 110 0.45 -5.40 -23.82
CA ALA A 110 0.25 -6.61 -23.01
C ALA A 110 -1.02 -7.39 -23.36
N GLU A 111 -1.95 -6.81 -24.13
CA GLU A 111 -3.26 -7.44 -24.39
C GLU A 111 -3.27 -8.30 -25.69
N ASP A 112 -2.33 -8.07 -26.62
CA ASP A 112 -2.20 -8.87 -27.87
C ASP A 112 -1.57 -10.26 -27.69
N ALA A 113 -1.08 -10.62 -26.50
CA ALA A 113 -0.38 -11.88 -26.27
C ALA A 113 -1.28 -13.04 -25.79
N LEU A 114 -2.56 -12.80 -25.49
CA LEU A 114 -3.46 -13.82 -24.95
C LEU A 114 -4.61 -14.24 -25.88
N ASP A 115 -4.81 -13.56 -27.02
CA ASP A 115 -5.87 -13.89 -28.01
C ASP A 115 -5.34 -14.66 -29.25
N GLY A 116 -4.17 -15.30 -29.15
CA GLY A 116 -3.51 -15.97 -30.28
C GLY A 116 -3.67 -17.49 -30.39
N GLU A 117 -4.11 -18.20 -29.34
CA GLU A 117 -4.00 -19.68 -29.28
C GLU A 117 -5.34 -20.44 -29.41
N GLU A 118 -6.48 -19.76 -29.62
CA GLU A 118 -7.79 -20.44 -29.79
C GLU A 118 -8.34 -20.41 -31.23
N ARG A 119 -7.47 -20.33 -32.24
CA ARG A 119 -7.86 -20.62 -33.63
C ARG A 119 -6.71 -21.18 -34.46
N SER A 120 -6.46 -22.47 -34.34
CA SER A 120 -5.90 -23.33 -35.41
C SER A 120 -6.20 -24.79 -35.14
#